data_AF-A0A4D8S6N6-F1
#
_entry.id   AF-A0A4D8S6N6-F1
#
_cell.length_a   1.000
_cell.length_b   1.000
_cell.length_c   1.000
_cell.angle_alpha   90.00
_cell.angle_beta   90.00
_cell.angle_gamma   90.00
#
_symmetry.space_group_name_H-M   'P 1'
#
loop_
_entity.id
_entity.type
_entity.pdbx_description
1 polymer ?
#
loop_
_entity_poly.entity_id
_entity_poly.type
_entity_poly.pdbx_seq_one_letter_code
_entity_poly.pdbx_strand_id
1 'polypeptide(L)'
;MKTLEVPETLATKLFEISERSRKRPYDVIAELLLDRMEEAERLSTLLDLSVEFEKLGDELHSKGDAVEAGEAYWRALSYAMRAVAMKIGFDVTTYQDHFSLVEYLSYKLNNGSLVVSFLNAERLHGEFHPRPQNPEEFEFRKKHAKLLLTELRHLINEMQK
;
A
#
# COMPACT_ATOMS: atom_id res chain seq x y z
N MET A 1 16.34 -1.53 -1.45
CA MET A 1 15.75 -2.58 -2.32
C MET A 1 16.86 -3.39 -2.98
N LYS A 2 16.60 -4.67 -3.31
CA LYS A 2 17.52 -5.54 -4.06
C LYS A 2 17.13 -5.58 -5.53
N THR A 3 18.09 -5.77 -6.43
CA THR A 3 17.85 -5.97 -7.86
C THR A 3 17.74 -7.47 -8.18
N LEU A 4 16.87 -7.83 -9.12
CA LEU A 4 16.70 -9.18 -9.63
C LEU A 4 16.97 -9.16 -11.14
N GLU A 5 17.89 -10.00 -11.60
CA GLU A 5 18.14 -10.21 -13.02
C GLU A 5 17.21 -11.30 -13.55
N VAL A 6 16.59 -11.06 -14.69
CA VAL A 6 15.70 -12.01 -15.36
C VAL A 6 16.03 -12.09 -16.86
N PRO A 7 15.88 -13.25 -17.50
CA PRO A 7 16.00 -13.37 -18.95
C PRO A 7 15.06 -12.41 -19.70
N GLU A 8 15.52 -11.90 -20.85
CA GLU A 8 14.79 -10.91 -21.66
C GLU A 8 13.36 -11.34 -21.97
N THR A 9 13.14 -12.60 -22.36
CA THR A 9 11.80 -13.14 -22.65
C THR A 9 10.84 -13.01 -21.45
N LEU A 10 11.34 -13.21 -20.22
CA LEU A 10 10.52 -13.06 -19.01
C LEU A 10 10.30 -11.58 -18.68
N ALA A 11 11.31 -10.74 -18.88
CA ALA A 11 11.18 -9.29 -18.70
C ALA A 11 10.09 -8.72 -19.62
N THR A 12 10.13 -9.05 -20.92
CA THR A 12 9.10 -8.65 -21.90
C THR A 12 7.72 -9.09 -21.43
N LYS A 13 7.59 -10.34 -20.99
CA LYS A 13 6.28 -10.86 -20.55
C LYS A 13 5.76 -10.14 -19.31
N LEU A 14 6.64 -9.80 -18.38
CA LEU A 14 6.30 -9.02 -17.20
C LEU A 14 5.80 -7.62 -17.56
N PHE A 15 6.47 -6.94 -18.49
CA PHE A 15 6.05 -5.62 -18.97
C PHE A 15 4.69 -5.68 -19.69
N GLU A 16 4.44 -6.69 -20.54
CA GLU A 16 3.12 -6.89 -21.17
C GLU A 16 2.00 -7.11 -20.13
N ILE A 17 2.29 -7.84 -19.03
CA ILE A 17 1.31 -8.04 -17.96
C ILE A 17 1.07 -6.72 -17.22
N SER A 18 2.14 -6.01 -16.88
CA SER A 18 2.14 -4.70 -16.22
C SER A 18 1.31 -3.67 -16.99
N GLU A 19 1.48 -3.56 -18.31
CA GLU A 19 0.70 -2.63 -19.15
C GLU A 19 -0.78 -2.99 -19.18
N ARG A 20 -1.11 -4.27 -19.38
CA ARG A 20 -2.51 -4.74 -19.44
C ARG A 20 -3.23 -4.59 -18.11
N SER A 21 -2.53 -4.80 -16.99
CA SER A 21 -3.09 -4.67 -15.64
C SER A 21 -3.03 -3.25 -15.08
N ARG A 22 -2.33 -2.33 -15.77
CA ARG A 22 -2.02 -0.97 -15.28
C ARG A 22 -1.32 -0.99 -13.91
N LYS A 23 -0.44 -1.95 -13.68
CA LYS A 23 0.36 -2.09 -12.45
C LYS A 23 1.83 -1.93 -12.79
N ARG A 24 2.69 -1.54 -11.84
CA ARG A 24 4.13 -1.59 -12.09
C ARG A 24 4.62 -3.05 -12.14
N PRO A 25 5.73 -3.37 -12.84
CA PRO A 25 6.29 -4.72 -12.89
C PRO A 25 6.52 -5.34 -11.50
N TYR A 26 6.94 -4.52 -10.54
CA TYR A 26 7.11 -4.92 -9.15
C TYR A 26 5.79 -5.42 -8.53
N ASP A 27 4.69 -4.69 -8.72
CA ASP A 27 3.39 -5.01 -8.13
C ASP A 27 2.87 -6.35 -8.67
N VAL A 28 3.11 -6.63 -9.95
CA VAL A 28 2.81 -7.93 -10.58
C VAL A 28 3.60 -9.07 -9.94
N ILE A 29 4.92 -8.90 -9.73
CA ILE A 29 5.75 -9.91 -9.07
C ILE A 29 5.27 -10.14 -7.63
N ALA A 30 5.01 -9.07 -6.89
CA ALA A 30 4.56 -9.16 -5.51
C ALA A 30 3.24 -9.94 -5.39
N GLU A 31 2.27 -9.68 -6.26
CA GLU A 31 1.02 -10.44 -6.32
C GLU A 31 1.26 -11.93 -6.61
N LEU A 32 2.06 -12.25 -7.64
CA LEU A 32 2.37 -13.63 -8.01
C LEU A 32 3.06 -14.42 -6.89
N LEU A 33 3.87 -13.77 -6.06
CA LEU A 33 4.54 -14.40 -4.92
C LEU A 33 3.58 -14.56 -3.73
N LEU A 34 2.82 -13.50 -3.40
CA LEU A 34 1.86 -13.52 -2.29
C LEU A 34 0.79 -14.61 -2.50
N ASP A 35 0.31 -14.79 -3.74
CA ASP A 35 -0.70 -15.79 -4.08
C ASP A 35 -0.23 -17.23 -3.87
N ARG A 36 1.08 -17.47 -3.79
CA ARG A 36 1.69 -18.79 -3.56
C ARG A 36 2.00 -19.08 -2.10
N MET A 37 1.85 -18.09 -1.22
CA MET A 37 2.12 -18.23 0.21
C MET A 37 0.89 -18.76 0.94
N GLU A 38 1.14 -19.57 1.97
CA GLU A 38 0.13 -19.95 2.96
C GLU A 38 -0.33 -18.71 3.76
N GLU A 39 -1.52 -18.77 4.36
CA GLU A 39 -2.15 -17.60 5.01
C GLU A 39 -1.23 -16.92 6.04
N ALA A 40 -0.60 -17.69 6.93
CA ALA A 40 0.26 -17.13 7.98
C ALA A 40 1.51 -16.43 7.42
N GLU A 41 2.15 -17.02 6.41
CA GLU A 41 3.32 -16.45 5.74
C GLU A 41 2.95 -15.22 4.90
N ARG A 42 1.81 -15.28 4.22
CA ARG A 42 1.27 -14.15 3.45
C ARG A 42 1.00 -12.96 4.37
N LEU A 43 0.41 -13.19 5.55
CA LEU A 43 0.15 -12.14 6.53
C LEU A 43 1.44 -11.44 6.97
N SER A 44 2.44 -12.22 7.42
CA SER A 44 3.70 -11.65 7.89
C SER A 44 4.42 -10.89 6.77
N THR A 45 4.40 -11.44 5.55
CA THR A 45 5.01 -10.80 4.38
C THR A 45 4.33 -9.48 4.03
N LEU A 46 2.99 -9.40 4.06
CA LEU A 46 2.25 -8.14 3.83
C LEU A 46 2.64 -7.06 4.87
N LEU A 47 2.78 -7.45 6.14
CA LEU A 47 3.20 -6.54 7.20
C LEU A 47 4.64 -6.05 7.02
N ASP A 48 5.55 -6.96 6.67
CA ASP A 48 6.95 -6.63 6.42
C ASP A 48 7.08 -5.69 5.22
N LEU A 49 6.39 -5.98 4.12
CA LEU A 49 6.31 -5.09 2.95
C LEU A 49 5.76 -3.71 3.33
N SER A 50 4.71 -3.65 4.15
CA SER A 50 4.19 -2.37 4.65
C SER A 50 5.26 -1.55 5.36
N VAL A 51 6.05 -2.17 6.23
CA VAL A 51 7.14 -1.50 6.97
C VAL A 51 8.29 -1.09 6.04
N GLU A 52 8.68 -1.95 5.10
CA GLU A 52 9.73 -1.65 4.13
C GLU A 52 9.38 -0.45 3.24
N PHE A 53 8.15 -0.40 2.73
CA PHE A 53 7.69 0.70 1.89
C PHE A 53 7.51 2.01 2.66
N GLU A 54 7.11 1.96 3.93
CA GLU A 54 7.06 3.16 4.77
C GLU A 54 8.46 3.76 4.95
N LYS A 55 9.46 2.91 5.23
CA LYS A 55 10.87 3.33 5.34
C LYS A 55 11.39 3.90 4.02
N LEU A 56 11.08 3.24 2.90
CA LEU A 56 11.43 3.74 1.58
C LEU A 56 10.79 5.11 1.28
N GLY A 57 9.53 5.30 1.67
CA GLY A 57 8.86 6.60 1.55
C GLY A 57 9.57 7.69 2.34
N ASP A 58 9.97 7.40 3.58
CA ASP A 58 10.76 8.32 4.40
C ASP A 58 12.12 8.66 3.77
N GLU A 59 12.83 7.66 3.23
CA GLU A 59 14.11 7.84 2.54
C GLU A 59 13.98 8.68 1.27
N LEU A 60 13.01 8.38 0.41
CA LEU A 60 12.76 9.12 -0.84
C LEU A 60 12.36 10.56 -0.55
N HIS A 61 11.49 10.76 0.44
CA HIS A 61 11.07 12.08 0.86
C HIS A 61 12.27 12.92 1.36
N SER A 62 13.15 12.31 2.17
CA SER A 62 14.37 12.99 2.65
C SER A 62 15.33 13.40 1.53
N LYS A 63 15.28 12.70 0.37
CA LYS A 63 16.05 12.99 -0.84
C LYS A 63 15.36 14.00 -1.77
N GLY A 64 14.16 14.46 -1.43
CA GLY A 64 13.37 15.40 -2.23
C GLY A 64 12.55 14.75 -3.35
N ASP A 65 12.47 13.42 -3.39
CA ASP A 65 11.69 12.69 -4.40
C ASP A 65 10.26 12.46 -3.88
N ALA A 66 9.46 13.53 -3.88
CA ALA A 66 8.10 13.48 -3.34
C ALA A 66 7.16 12.54 -4.12
N VAL A 67 7.38 12.38 -5.43
CA VAL A 67 6.53 11.53 -6.27
C VAL A 67 6.74 10.07 -5.90
N GLU A 68 7.98 9.59 -5.89
CA GLU A 68 8.24 8.19 -5.53
C GLU A 68 8.04 7.95 -4.03
N ALA A 69 8.24 8.96 -3.17
CA ALA A 69 7.90 8.86 -1.76
C ALA A 69 6.40 8.65 -1.53
N GLY A 70 5.55 9.45 -2.19
CA GLY A 70 4.10 9.33 -2.11
C GLY A 70 3.61 7.95 -2.55
N GLU A 71 4.18 7.46 -3.65
CA GLU A 71 3.92 6.12 -4.15
C GLU A 71 4.34 5.02 -3.15
N ALA A 72 5.50 5.16 -2.51
CA ALA A 72 5.97 4.21 -1.50
C ALA A 72 5.04 4.19 -0.28
N TYR A 73 4.59 5.36 0.21
CA TYR A 73 3.60 5.42 1.29
C TYR A 73 2.26 4.79 0.90
N TRP A 74 1.82 4.97 -0.35
CA TRP A 74 0.61 4.30 -0.83
C TRP A 74 0.76 2.77 -0.82
N ARG A 75 1.88 2.23 -1.32
CA ARG A 75 2.17 0.79 -1.25
C ARG A 75 2.19 0.29 0.19
N ALA A 76 2.85 1.03 1.08
CA ALA A 76 2.89 0.69 2.50
C ALA A 76 1.48 0.53 3.09
N LEU A 77 0.59 1.47 2.76
CA LEU A 77 -0.80 1.47 3.19
C LEU A 77 -1.61 0.33 2.55
N SER A 78 -1.49 0.13 1.24
CA SER A 78 -2.18 -0.94 0.52
C SER A 78 -1.84 -2.32 1.10
N TYR A 79 -0.56 -2.60 1.41
CA TYR A 79 -0.19 -3.86 2.05
C TYR A 79 -0.75 -4.02 3.47
N ALA A 80 -0.75 -2.97 4.29
CA ALA A 80 -1.37 -3.01 5.61
C ALA A 80 -2.88 -3.25 5.52
N MET A 81 -3.55 -2.62 4.57
CA MET A 81 -4.98 -2.80 4.32
C MET A 81 -5.31 -4.22 3.87
N ARG A 82 -4.51 -4.79 2.96
CA ARG A 82 -4.63 -6.19 2.55
C ARG A 82 -4.44 -7.15 3.73
N ALA A 83 -3.52 -6.86 4.65
CA ALA A 83 -3.32 -7.66 5.85
C ALA A 83 -4.53 -7.60 6.80
N VAL A 84 -5.12 -6.41 7.01
CA VAL A 84 -6.37 -6.27 7.79
C VAL A 84 -7.52 -7.00 7.13
N ALA A 85 -7.69 -6.79 5.82
CA ALA A 85 -8.75 -7.42 5.03
C ALA A 85 -8.72 -8.95 5.17
N MET A 86 -7.54 -9.54 5.00
CA MET A 86 -7.35 -10.98 5.15
C MET A 86 -7.78 -11.49 6.53
N LYS A 87 -7.50 -10.73 7.59
CA LYS A 87 -7.90 -11.10 8.97
C LYS A 87 -9.40 -11.05 9.23
N ILE A 88 -10.12 -10.21 8.51
CA ILE A 88 -11.57 -10.08 8.65
C ILE A 88 -12.34 -10.87 7.58
N GLY A 89 -11.65 -11.71 6.78
CA GLY A 89 -12.26 -12.50 5.71
C GLY A 89 -12.73 -11.67 4.51
N PHE A 90 -12.03 -10.57 4.23
CA PHE A 90 -12.28 -9.68 3.09
C PHE A 90 -11.09 -9.71 2.13
N ASP A 91 -11.35 -9.65 0.82
CA ASP A 91 -10.31 -9.58 -0.21
C ASP A 91 -10.24 -8.18 -0.81
N VAL A 92 -9.04 -7.62 -0.88
CA VAL A 92 -8.77 -6.34 -1.55
C VAL A 92 -8.10 -6.63 -2.89
N THR A 93 -8.88 -6.55 -3.97
CA THR A 93 -8.48 -6.91 -5.34
C THR A 93 -8.47 -5.72 -6.29
N THR A 94 -9.28 -4.71 -5.99
CA THR A 94 -9.43 -3.47 -6.76
C THR A 94 -9.06 -2.24 -5.93
N TYR A 95 -8.90 -1.10 -6.61
CA TYR A 95 -8.73 0.17 -5.93
C TYR A 95 -9.94 0.48 -5.03
N GLN A 96 -11.15 0.22 -5.52
CA GLN A 96 -12.41 0.47 -4.82
C GLN A 96 -12.53 -0.35 -3.53
N ASP A 97 -11.97 -1.56 -3.49
CA ASP A 97 -12.01 -2.41 -2.30
C ASP A 97 -11.27 -1.77 -1.11
N HIS A 98 -10.26 -0.93 -1.36
CA HIS A 98 -9.58 -0.19 -0.31
C HIS A 98 -10.54 0.79 0.37
N PHE A 99 -11.35 1.51 -0.41
CA PHE A 99 -12.35 2.43 0.11
C PHE A 99 -13.42 1.68 0.91
N SER A 100 -13.95 0.59 0.36
CA SER A 100 -14.95 -0.25 1.04
C SER A 100 -14.43 -0.82 2.36
N LEU A 101 -13.17 -1.25 2.42
CA LEU A 101 -12.54 -1.71 3.65
C LEU A 101 -12.51 -0.60 4.71
N VAL A 102 -12.08 0.61 4.35
CA VAL A 102 -11.97 1.72 5.32
C VAL A 102 -13.33 2.17 5.82
N GLU A 103 -14.34 2.25 4.94
CA GLU A 103 -15.71 2.57 5.36
C GLU A 103 -16.25 1.52 6.33
N TYR A 104 -16.03 0.23 6.04
CA TYR A 104 -16.41 -0.86 6.92
C TYR A 104 -15.73 -0.75 8.29
N LEU A 105 -14.41 -0.57 8.32
CA LEU A 105 -13.65 -0.43 9.57
C LEU A 105 -14.10 0.80 10.37
N SER A 106 -14.30 1.94 9.69
CA SER A 106 -14.80 3.17 10.29
C SER A 106 -16.16 2.97 10.95
N TYR A 107 -17.09 2.30 10.27
CA TYR A 107 -18.40 1.96 10.83
C TYR A 107 -18.28 1.01 12.02
N LYS A 108 -17.51 -0.09 11.88
CA LYS A 108 -17.37 -1.12 12.92
C LYS A 108 -16.71 -0.61 14.19
N LEU A 109 -15.73 0.28 14.05
CA LEU A 109 -14.97 0.84 15.17
C LEU A 109 -15.55 2.16 15.67
N ASN A 110 -16.63 2.66 15.05
CA ASN A 110 -17.20 3.99 15.28
C ASN A 110 -16.12 5.09 15.22
N ASN A 111 -15.22 4.99 14.24
CA ASN A 111 -14.05 5.85 14.11
C ASN A 111 -13.94 6.46 12.69
N GLY A 112 -14.61 7.59 12.49
CA GLY A 112 -14.59 8.34 11.23
C GLY A 112 -13.21 8.89 10.83
N SER A 113 -12.23 8.93 11.74
CA SER A 113 -10.88 9.40 11.41
C SER A 113 -10.14 8.49 10.43
N LEU A 114 -10.56 7.22 10.32
CA LEU A 114 -10.01 6.27 9.36
C LEU A 114 -10.30 6.71 7.92
N VAL A 115 -11.55 7.11 7.63
CA VAL A 115 -11.94 7.63 6.31
C VAL A 115 -11.20 8.91 5.98
N VAL A 116 -11.09 9.84 6.94
CA VAL A 116 -10.35 11.09 6.75
C VAL A 116 -8.89 10.82 6.43
N SER A 117 -8.26 9.89 7.16
CA SER A 117 -6.85 9.56 6.94
C SER A 117 -6.64 8.85 5.61
N PHE A 118 -7.53 7.94 5.22
CA PHE A 118 -7.48 7.27 3.92
C PHE A 118 -7.61 8.25 2.75
N LEU A 119 -8.63 9.13 2.76
CA LEU A 119 -8.86 10.12 1.70
C LEU A 119 -7.70 11.10 1.51
N ASN A 120 -6.90 11.34 2.55
CA ASN A 120 -5.68 12.13 2.45
C ASN A 120 -4.50 11.29 1.97
N ALA A 121 -4.35 10.08 2.51
CA ALA A 121 -3.26 9.18 2.15
C ALA A 121 -3.34 8.70 0.68
N GLU A 122 -4.54 8.39 0.17
CA GLU A 122 -4.73 7.96 -1.22
C GLU A 122 -4.25 9.02 -2.22
N ARG A 123 -4.30 10.30 -1.84
CA ARG A 123 -3.84 11.40 -2.69
C ARG A 123 -2.31 11.51 -2.76
N LEU A 124 -1.55 10.69 -2.02
CA LEU A 124 -0.12 10.54 -2.22
C LEU A 124 0.19 9.71 -3.48
N HIS A 125 -0.73 8.85 -3.89
CA HIS A 125 -0.61 8.00 -5.06
C HIS A 125 -0.68 8.82 -6.35
N GLY A 126 0.29 8.60 -7.25
CA GLY A 126 0.48 9.40 -8.47
C GLY A 126 -0.35 8.97 -9.69
N GLU A 127 -1.10 7.86 -9.60
CA GLU A 127 -1.78 7.27 -10.77
C GLU A 127 -2.85 8.18 -11.40
N PHE A 128 -3.35 9.20 -10.69
CA PHE A 128 -4.32 10.17 -11.21
C PHE A 128 -3.68 11.53 -11.49
N HIS A 129 -2.77 11.53 -12.47
CA HIS A 129 -1.99 12.68 -12.95
C HIS A 129 -1.04 13.27 -11.88
N PRO A 130 0.17 13.72 -12.27
CA PRO A 130 1.02 14.48 -11.37
C PRO A 130 0.31 15.80 -11.08
N ARG A 131 -0.50 15.84 -10.02
CA ARG A 131 -0.86 17.10 -9.40
C ARG A 131 0.40 17.53 -8.67
N PRO A 132 1.02 18.67 -9.03
CA PRO A 132 2.08 19.24 -8.21
C PRO A 132 1.52 19.34 -6.79
N GLN A 133 2.07 18.53 -5.88
CA GLN A 133 1.75 18.67 -4.46
C GLN A 133 2.67 19.74 -3.93
N ASN A 134 2.10 20.79 -3.35
CA ASN A 134 2.95 21.69 -2.58
C ASN A 134 3.51 20.92 -1.36
N PRO A 135 4.68 21.33 -0.82
CA PRO A 135 5.33 20.61 0.27
C PRO A 135 4.45 20.47 1.52
N GLU A 136 3.62 21.48 1.82
CA GLU A 136 2.74 21.47 2.99
C GLU A 136 1.64 20.41 2.89
N GLU A 137 1.00 20.28 1.72
CA GLU A 137 0.01 19.26 1.44
C GLU A 137 0.63 17.86 1.46
N PHE A 138 1.84 17.71 0.93
CA PHE A 138 2.54 16.43 0.99
C PHE A 138 2.76 16.00 2.44
N GLU A 139 3.29 16.89 3.28
CA GLU A 139 3.49 16.63 4.71
C GLU A 139 2.20 16.29 5.44
N PHE A 140 1.12 17.01 5.13
CA PHE A 140 -0.20 16.74 5.69
C PHE A 140 -0.71 15.34 5.31
N ARG A 141 -0.62 14.98 4.02
CA ARG A 141 -1.06 13.67 3.52
C ARG A 141 -0.18 12.54 4.06
N LYS A 142 1.14 12.75 4.12
CA LYS A 142 2.12 11.84 4.74
C LYS A 142 1.77 11.57 6.20
N LYS A 143 1.44 12.60 6.98
CA LYS A 143 0.99 12.45 8.36
C LYS A 143 -0.24 11.54 8.44
N HIS A 144 -1.24 11.75 7.58
CA HIS A 144 -2.44 10.91 7.55
C HIS A 144 -2.16 9.47 7.12
N ALA A 145 -1.25 9.25 6.17
CA ALA A 145 -0.80 7.90 5.82
C ALA A 145 -0.17 7.18 7.02
N LYS A 146 0.70 7.85 7.78
CA LYS A 146 1.33 7.30 8.98
C LYS A 146 0.34 7.02 10.11
N LEU A 147 -0.62 7.90 10.32
CA LEU A 147 -1.71 7.67 11.28
C LEU A 147 -2.50 6.43 10.90
N LEU A 148 -2.93 6.31 9.65
CA LEU A 148 -3.70 5.15 9.20
C LEU A 148 -2.88 3.84 9.28
N LEU A 149 -1.60 3.86 8.91
CA LEU A 149 -0.70 2.71 9.09
C LEU A 149 -0.62 2.26 10.55
N THR A 150 -0.53 3.21 11.48
CA THR A 150 -0.49 2.92 12.92
C THR A 150 -1.77 2.25 13.39
N GLU A 151 -2.93 2.80 13.02
CA GLU A 151 -4.25 2.23 13.36
C GLU A 151 -4.43 0.83 12.77
N LEU A 152 -4.12 0.61 11.50
CA LEU A 152 -4.26 -0.69 10.84
C LEU A 152 -3.37 -1.75 11.50
N ARG A 153 -2.12 -1.41 11.85
CA ARG A 153 -1.21 -2.34 12.54
C ARG A 153 -1.67 -2.64 13.97
N HIS A 154 -2.22 -1.64 14.67
CA HIS A 154 -2.83 -1.86 15.98
C HIS A 154 -3.99 -2.85 15.90
N LEU A 155 -4.90 -2.67 14.93
CA LEU A 155 -6.02 -3.58 14.70
C LEU A 155 -5.56 -5.02 14.44
N ILE A 156 -4.53 -5.21 13.62
CA ILE A 156 -3.98 -6.55 13.37
C ILE A 156 -3.45 -7.19 14.65
N ASN A 157 -2.72 -6.44 15.47
CA ASN A 157 -2.18 -6.93 16.74
C ASN A 157 -3.29 -7.27 17.75
N GLU A 158 -4.41 -6.54 17.74
CA GLU A 158 -5.58 -6.86 18.57
C GLU A 158 -6.28 -8.14 18.11
N MET A 159 -6.35 -8.39 16.80
CA MET A 159 -6.93 -9.61 16.22
C MET A 159 -6.07 -10.87 16.40
N GLN A 160 -4.79 -10.71 16.77
CA GLN A 160 -3.86 -11.83 17.01
C GLN A 160 -3.87 -12.33 18.47
N LYS A 161 -4.53 -11.62 19.39
CA LYS A 161 -4.69 -12.01 20.80
C LYS A 161 -5.87 -12.96 20.97
#